data_AF-A0A5E4WB07-F1
#
_entry.id   AF-A0A5E4WB07-F1
#
_cell.length_a   1.000
_cell.length_b   1.000
_cell.length_c   1.000
_cell.angle_alpha   90.00
_cell.angle_beta   90.00
_cell.angle_gamma   90.00
#
_symmetry.space_group_name_H-M   'P 1'
#
loop_
_entity.id
_entity.type
_entity.pdbx_description
1 polymer ?
#
loop_
_entity_poly.entity_id
_entity_poly.type
_entity_poly.pdbx_seq_one_letter_code
_entity_poly.pdbx_strand_id
1 'polypeptide(L)'
;MLQLRPSCEHCEEALPPESTQARICSFECTFCTTCVDAILENVCPNCGGGFAPRPIRPAHDWRNGNNVSGHPPTSVVTHKPVDTERHRVFASEIRGMAPQDR
;
A
#
# COMPACT_ATOMS: atom_id res chain seq x y z
N MET A 1 -11.46 -10.46 1.03
CA MET A 1 -11.75 -9.01 1.04
C MET A 1 -10.52 -8.29 1.53
N LEU A 2 -10.18 -7.14 0.93
CA LEU A 2 -8.98 -6.38 1.23
C LEU A 2 -8.82 -6.13 2.74
N GLN A 3 -7.66 -6.45 3.32
CA GLN A 3 -7.49 -6.37 4.78
C GLN A 3 -7.43 -4.94 5.31
N LEU A 4 -7.12 -3.96 4.46
CA LEU A 4 -6.88 -2.55 4.82
C LEU A 4 -5.86 -2.42 5.96
N ARG A 5 -4.58 -2.65 5.65
CA ARG A 5 -3.50 -2.49 6.64
C ARG A 5 -3.51 -1.08 7.23
N PRO A 6 -3.40 -0.95 8.57
CA PRO A 6 -3.66 0.31 9.26
C PRO A 6 -2.48 1.28 9.22
N SER A 7 -1.34 0.89 8.65
CA SER A 7 -0.11 1.70 8.64
C SER A 7 0.75 1.44 7.41
N CYS A 8 1.66 2.37 7.14
CA CYS A 8 2.73 2.21 6.16
C CYS A 8 3.73 1.15 6.63
N GLU A 9 4.06 0.20 5.77
CA GLU A 9 5.02 -0.86 6.11
C GLU A 9 6.45 -0.37 6.33
N HIS A 10 6.82 0.80 5.78
CA HIS A 10 8.16 1.37 5.94
C HIS A 10 8.28 2.30 7.15
N CYS A 11 7.43 3.32 7.23
CA CYS A 11 7.56 4.40 8.22
C CYS A 11 6.50 4.39 9.34
N GLU A 12 5.62 3.38 9.36
CA GLU A 12 4.51 3.23 10.34
C GLU A 12 3.47 4.36 10.34
N GLU A 13 3.52 5.30 9.38
CA GLU A 13 2.49 6.33 9.25
C GLU A 13 1.10 5.69 9.22
N ALA A 14 0.17 6.24 10.02
CA ALA A 14 -1.18 5.71 10.12
C ALA A 14 -1.94 5.88 8.79
N LEU A 15 -2.51 4.79 8.30
CA LEU A 15 -3.29 4.69 7.08
C LEU A 15 -4.69 4.13 7.37
N PRO A 16 -5.53 4.87 8.12
CA PRO A 16 -6.90 4.46 8.45
C PRO A 16 -7.73 4.22 7.18
N PRO A 17 -8.85 3.47 7.24
CA PRO A 17 -9.62 3.06 6.05
C PRO A 17 -9.92 4.14 5.02
N GLU A 18 -10.19 5.36 5.50
CA GLU A 18 -10.50 6.57 4.74
C GLU A 18 -9.27 7.33 4.19
N SER A 19 -8.06 6.88 4.52
CA SER A 19 -6.82 7.55 4.12
C SER A 19 -6.66 7.57 2.60
N THR A 20 -6.53 8.79 2.06
CA THR A 20 -6.19 9.04 0.65
C THR A 20 -4.70 8.89 0.37
N GLN A 21 -3.88 8.77 1.41
CA GLN A 21 -2.42 8.64 1.32
C GLN A 21 -1.97 7.18 1.22
N ALA A 22 -2.87 6.22 1.40
CA ALA A 22 -2.55 4.80 1.27
C ALA A 22 -2.35 4.43 -0.21
N ARG A 23 -1.25 3.73 -0.48
CA ARG A 23 -0.91 3.10 -1.75
C ARG A 23 -0.77 1.61 -1.55
N ILE A 24 -1.26 0.82 -2.51
CA ILE A 24 -1.33 -0.63 -2.40
C ILE A 24 -0.91 -1.31 -3.70
N CYS A 25 -0.23 -2.46 -3.60
CA CYS A 25 0.02 -3.35 -4.74
C CYS A 25 -0.98 -4.53 -4.77
N SER A 26 -0.89 -5.39 -5.78
CA SER A 26 -1.78 -6.57 -5.93
C SER A 26 -1.66 -7.60 -4.81
N PHE A 27 -0.55 -7.61 -4.06
CA PHE A 27 -0.30 -8.48 -2.91
C PHE A 27 -0.61 -7.80 -1.56
N GLU A 28 -1.34 -6.69 -1.60
CA GLU A 28 -1.75 -5.91 -0.43
C GLU A 28 -0.59 -5.28 0.39
N CYS A 29 0.63 -5.18 -0.17
CA CYS A 29 1.67 -4.37 0.44
C CYS A 29 1.22 -2.90 0.46
N THR A 30 1.24 -2.29 1.65
CA THR A 30 0.65 -0.97 1.90
C THR A 30 1.72 0.02 2.35
N PHE A 31 1.84 1.14 1.63
CA PHE A 31 2.77 2.21 1.93
C PHE A 31 2.07 3.57 1.81
N CYS A 32 2.58 4.60 2.48
CA CYS A 32 2.10 5.97 2.26
C CYS A 32 2.64 6.53 0.92
N THR A 33 1.97 7.55 0.40
CA THR A 33 2.38 8.31 -0.80
C THR A 33 3.83 8.75 -0.73
N THR A 34 4.25 9.35 0.39
CA THR A 34 5.63 9.81 0.60
C THR A 34 6.65 8.69 0.41
N CYS A 35 6.41 7.50 0.98
CA CYS A 35 7.32 6.37 0.80
C CYS A 35 7.31 5.87 -0.65
N VAL A 36 6.13 5.78 -1.28
CA VAL A 36 6.02 5.33 -2.67
C VAL A 36 6.76 6.25 -3.64
N ASP A 37 6.66 7.56 -3.43
CA ASP A 37 7.21 8.56 -4.34
C ASP A 37 8.69 8.82 -4.09
N ALA A 38 9.12 8.91 -2.81
CA ALA A 38 10.48 9.31 -2.46
C ALA A 38 11.45 8.14 -2.22
N ILE A 39 10.94 6.96 -1.84
CA ILE A 39 11.79 5.82 -1.41
C ILE A 39 11.65 4.65 -2.37
N LEU A 40 10.42 4.32 -2.77
CA LEU A 40 10.13 3.12 -3.55
C LEU A 40 10.11 3.39 -5.07
N GLU A 41 9.96 4.65 -5.48
CA GLU A 41 9.89 5.09 -6.88
C GLU A 41 8.88 4.29 -7.72
N ASN A 42 7.71 4.05 -7.12
CA ASN A 42 6.65 3.23 -7.70
C ASN A 42 7.09 1.78 -8.06
N VAL A 43 8.05 1.20 -7.32
CA VAL A 43 8.45 -0.21 -7.40
C VAL A 43 8.22 -0.87 -6.05
N CYS A 44 7.36 -1.87 -5.99
CA CYS A 44 7.11 -2.60 -4.75
C CYS A 44 8.35 -3.40 -4.33
N PRO A 45 8.83 -3.25 -3.09
CA PRO A 45 10.05 -3.94 -2.60
C PRO A 45 9.85 -5.46 -2.44
N ASN A 46 8.61 -5.94 -2.46
CA ASN A 46 8.30 -7.35 -2.28
C ASN A 46 7.96 -8.07 -3.61
N CYS A 47 7.37 -7.38 -4.60
CA CYS A 47 6.93 -8.02 -5.85
C CYS A 47 7.40 -7.34 -7.14
N GLY A 48 8.05 -6.17 -7.09
CA GLY A 48 8.50 -5.43 -8.28
C GLY A 48 7.40 -4.66 -9.04
N GLY A 49 6.12 -4.97 -8.79
CA GLY A 49 4.98 -4.28 -9.40
C GLY A 49 4.83 -2.82 -8.95
N GLY A 50 3.93 -2.09 -9.61
CA GLY A 50 3.59 -0.71 -9.22
C GLY A 50 2.59 -0.61 -8.07
N PHE A 51 2.27 0.63 -7.69
CA PHE A 51 1.27 0.96 -6.69
C PHE A 51 0.07 1.70 -7.29
N ALA A 52 -1.10 1.47 -6.71
CA ALA A 52 -2.31 2.23 -6.96
C ALA A 52 -2.83 2.87 -5.66
N PRO A 53 -3.66 3.92 -5.72
CA PRO A 53 -4.42 4.37 -4.56
C PRO A 53 -5.21 3.22 -3.94
N ARG A 54 -5.07 3.02 -2.63
CA ARG A 54 -5.84 1.97 -1.92
C ARG A 54 -7.33 2.33 -1.98
N PRO A 55 -8.21 1.44 -2.46
CA PRO A 55 -9.64 1.71 -2.45
C PRO A 55 -10.15 2.00 -1.03
N ILE A 56 -10.97 3.05 -0.90
CA ILE A 56 -11.56 3.46 0.38
C ILE A 56 -12.80 2.61 0.64
N ARG A 57 -12.84 1.95 1.81
CA ARG A 57 -14.05 1.25 2.27
C ARG A 57 -15.06 2.29 2.77
N PRO A 58 -16.32 2.25 2.30
CA PRO A 58 -17.33 3.22 2.73
C PRO A 58 -17.51 3.24 4.25
N ALA A 59 -17.70 4.42 4.83
CA ALA A 59 -18.07 4.55 6.23
C ALA A 59 -19.53 4.14 6.47
N HIS A 60 -20.43 4.55 5.57
CA HIS A 60 -21.86 4.24 5.64
C HIS A 60 -22.18 2.92 4.92
N ASP A 61 -23.14 2.16 5.47
CA ASP A 61 -23.67 0.98 4.80
C ASP A 61 -24.68 1.37 3.73
N TRP A 62 -24.17 1.56 2.51
CA TRP A 62 -25.02 1.79 1.34
C TRP A 62 -25.64 0.48 0.80
N ARG A 63 -25.05 -0.68 1.11
CA ARG A 63 -25.46 -1.96 0.53
C ARG A 63 -24.93 -3.15 1.34
N ASN A 64 -25.85 -3.90 1.96
CA ASN A 64 -25.64 -5.23 2.52
C ASN A 64 -24.46 -5.34 3.51
N GLY A 65 -24.25 -4.34 4.37
CA GLY A 65 -23.18 -4.35 5.36
C GLY A 65 -21.78 -4.11 4.77
N ASN A 66 -21.66 -3.68 3.51
CA ASN A 66 -20.36 -3.51 2.83
C ASN A 66 -19.67 -2.18 3.18
N ASN A 67 -19.48 -1.93 4.48
CA ASN A 67 -18.87 -0.72 5.03
C ASN A 67 -17.82 -1.06 6.11
N VAL A 68 -17.19 -0.05 6.70
CA VAL A 68 -16.17 -0.23 7.74
C VAL A 68 -16.71 -0.98 8.97
N SER A 69 -17.96 -0.74 9.37
CA SER A 69 -18.53 -1.43 10.54
C SER A 69 -18.80 -2.92 10.29
N GLY A 70 -19.34 -3.28 9.12
CA GLY A 70 -19.57 -4.67 8.75
C GLY A 70 -18.28 -5.42 8.41
N HIS A 71 -17.28 -4.69 7.92
CA HIS A 71 -16.00 -5.23 7.46
C HIS A 71 -14.86 -4.33 7.95
N PRO A 72 -14.44 -4.45 9.21
CA PRO A 72 -13.40 -3.59 9.78
C PRO A 72 -12.04 -3.79 9.09
N PRO A 73 -11.15 -2.78 9.12
CA PRO A 73 -9.75 -3.01 8.77
C PRO A 73 -9.11 -4.01 9.75
N THR A 74 -8.01 -4.63 9.34
CA THR A 74 -7.19 -5.40 10.26
C THR A 74 -6.59 -4.49 11.34
N SER A 75 -6.53 -4.99 12.58
CA SER A 75 -5.80 -4.35 13.68
C SER A 75 -4.32 -4.72 13.69
N VAL A 76 -3.89 -5.63 12.80
CA VAL A 76 -2.50 -6.08 12.72
C VAL A 76 -1.67 -5.03 11.98
N VAL A 77 -0.77 -4.39 12.72
CA VAL A 77 0.27 -3.52 12.17
C VAL A 77 1.33 -4.40 11.51
N THR A 78 1.60 -4.16 10.23
CA THR A 78 2.74 -4.75 9.53
C THR A 78 3.80 -3.68 9.39
N HIS A 79 4.85 -3.75 10.21
CA HIS A 79 6.02 -2.89 10.08
C HIS A 79 7.19 -3.72 9.57
N LYS A 80 7.57 -3.48 8.32
CA LYS A 80 8.67 -4.15 7.63
C LYS A 80 9.47 -3.09 6.85
N PRO A 81 10.29 -2.29 7.54
CA PRO A 81 11.13 -1.28 6.91
C PRO A 81 11.91 -1.84 5.74
N VAL A 82 11.74 -1.19 4.60
CA VAL A 82 12.53 -1.45 3.40
C VAL A 82 13.99 -1.08 3.65
N ASP A 83 14.90 -2.00 3.33
CA ASP A 83 16.32 -1.70 3.14
C ASP A 83 16.44 -0.83 1.89
N THR A 84 16.64 0.46 2.08
CA THR A 84 16.57 1.46 0.99
C THR A 84 17.70 1.29 -0.01
N GLU A 85 18.89 0.87 0.41
CA GLU A 85 20.02 0.72 -0.50
C GLU A 85 19.83 -0.52 -1.38
N ARG A 86 19.43 -1.64 -0.77
CA ARG A 86 19.10 -2.85 -1.54
C ARG A 86 17.93 -2.63 -2.48
N HIS A 87 16.90 -1.91 -2.03
CA HIS A 87 15.74 -1.59 -2.87
C HIS A 87 16.11 -0.67 -4.02
N ARG A 88 16.95 0.34 -3.80
CA ARG A 88 17.40 1.25 -4.86
C ARG A 88 18.13 0.51 -5.99
N VAL A 89 18.96 -0.48 -5.65
CA VAL A 89 19.61 -1.34 -6.65
C VAL A 89 18.56 -2.11 -7.45
N PHE A 90 17.67 -2.83 -6.79
CA PHE A 90 16.59 -3.59 -7.45
C PHE A 90 15.67 -2.71 -8.31
N ALA A 91 15.21 -1.59 -7.77
CA ALA A 91 14.31 -0.67 -8.46
C ALA A 91 14.98 -0.06 -9.70
N SER A 92 16.30 0.18 -9.68
CA SER A 92 17.01 0.73 -10.83
C SER A 92 16.94 -0.15 -12.08
N GLU A 93 16.77 -1.47 -11.91
CA GLU A 93 16.67 -2.44 -13.01
C GLU A 93 15.31 -2.38 -13.71
N ILE A 94 14.24 -2.02 -12.99
CA ILE A 94 12.86 -2.18 -13.48
C ILE A 94 11.99 -0.93 -13.46
N ARG A 95 12.37 0.14 -12.74
CA ARG A 95 11.54 1.36 -12.58
C ARG A 95 11.25 2.07 -13.91
N GLY A 96 12.11 1.89 -14.92
CA GLY A 96 11.91 2.43 -16.27
C GLY A 96 10.87 1.69 -17.11
N MET A 97 10.51 0.45 -16.74
CA MET A 97 9.41 -0.29 -17.37
C MET A 97 8.09 0.17 -16.75
N ALA A 98 7.02 0.28 -17.55
CA ALA A 98 5.72 0.64 -17.01
C ALA A 98 5.17 -0.48 -16.13
N PRO A 99 4.39 -0.20 -15.07
CA PRO A 99 3.93 -1.22 -14.13
C PRO A 99 3.18 -2.41 -14.75
N GLN A 100 2.47 -2.22 -15.87
CA GLN A 100 1.78 -3.29 -16.59
C GLN A 100 2.71 -4.22 -17.39
N ASP A 101 3.97 -3.83 -17.57
CA ASP A 101 4.99 -4.55 -18.34
C ASP A 101 6.11 -5.15 -17.44
N ARG A 102 5.96 -5.08 -16.11
CA ARG A 102 6.89 -5.63 -15.10
C ARG A 102 6.48 -7.01 -14.61
#